data_AF-A0A4S8KMS8-F1
#
_entry.id   AF-A0A4S8KMS8-F1
#
_cell.length_a   1.000
_cell.length_b   1.000
_cell.length_c   1.000
_cell.angle_alpha   90.00
_cell.angle_beta   90.00
_cell.angle_gamma   90.00
#
_symmetry.space_group_name_H-M   'P 1'
#
loop_
_entity.id
_entity.type
_entity.pdbx_description
1 polymer ?
#
loop_
_entity_poly.entity_id
_entity_poly.type
_entity_poly.pdbx_seq_one_letter_code
_entity_poly.pdbx_strand_id
1 'polypeptide(L)'
;MKAAGMKVLRTWVSGHAAGQKGSNSAAVNDLEHNGLGTYDDAILNQIDRLMVDAHDRGIKLLIGMYDQNSLLANDLYAQRFGTSGFYTNPDAINIFNQRITHILNIHKNSLLGNRPWSELGGYIFGYEAQNE
;
A
#
# COMPACT_ATOMS: atom_id res chain seq x y z
N MET A 1 14.28 10.60 -11.73
CA MET A 1 14.11 9.12 -11.83
C MET A 1 14.43 8.61 -13.23
N LYS A 2 13.62 8.90 -14.26
CA LYS A 2 13.88 8.44 -15.66
C LYS A 2 15.25 8.88 -16.21
N ALA A 3 15.60 10.16 -16.06
CA ALA A 3 16.90 10.69 -16.51
C ALA A 3 18.11 10.04 -15.82
N ALA A 4 17.90 9.49 -14.61
CA ALA A 4 18.92 8.75 -13.85
C ALA A 4 18.92 7.25 -14.16
N GLY A 5 18.10 6.77 -15.10
CA GLY A 5 18.04 5.36 -15.50
C GLY A 5 17.32 4.42 -14.53
N MET A 6 16.63 4.95 -13.51
CA MET A 6 15.88 4.14 -12.53
C MET A 6 14.85 3.23 -13.22
N LYS A 7 14.71 1.99 -12.74
CA LYS A 7 13.82 0.96 -13.30
C LYS A 7 12.70 0.52 -12.36
N VAL A 8 12.91 0.65 -11.05
CA VAL A 8 11.94 0.30 -10.02
C VAL A 8 11.85 1.45 -9.02
N LEU A 9 10.63 1.83 -8.68
CA LEU A 9 10.32 2.80 -7.63
C LEU A 9 9.61 2.07 -6.49
N ARG A 10 10.15 2.17 -5.27
CA ARG A 10 9.51 1.63 -4.07
C ARG A 10 8.49 2.63 -3.50
N THR A 11 7.31 2.14 -3.13
CA THR A 11 6.23 2.92 -2.49
C THR A 11 5.49 2.06 -1.47
N TRP A 12 4.55 2.66 -0.72
CA TRP A 12 3.87 2.04 0.41
C TRP A 12 2.36 2.26 0.34
N VAL A 13 1.59 1.29 0.83
CA VAL A 13 0.17 1.43 1.16
C VAL A 13 0.06 1.95 2.59
N SER A 14 0.41 3.23 2.77
CA SER A 14 0.33 3.92 4.07
C SER A 14 -0.20 5.33 3.95
N GLY A 15 -0.96 5.74 4.96
CA GLY A 15 -1.47 7.11 5.09
C GLY A 15 -0.36 8.12 5.36
N HIS A 16 -0.58 9.38 4.98
CA HIS A 16 0.33 10.48 5.32
C HIS A 16 -0.39 11.83 5.38
N ALA A 17 0.15 12.75 6.18
CA ALA A 17 -0.33 14.13 6.22
C ALA A 17 0.12 14.91 4.97
N ALA A 18 -0.58 15.98 4.61
CA ALA A 18 -0.20 16.84 3.49
C ALA A 18 1.21 17.44 3.68
N GLY A 19 1.88 17.76 2.58
CA GLY A 19 3.13 18.51 2.61
C GLY A 19 4.36 17.72 3.05
N GLN A 20 4.34 16.38 2.98
CA GLN A 20 5.47 15.55 3.40
C GLN A 20 6.76 15.99 2.70
N LYS A 21 7.83 16.13 3.49
CA LYS A 21 9.17 16.53 3.00
C LYS A 21 9.16 17.85 2.20
N GLY A 22 8.28 18.78 2.54
CA GLY A 22 8.17 20.07 1.85
C GLY A 22 7.60 19.99 0.43
N SER A 23 6.91 18.89 0.11
CA SER A 23 6.23 18.72 -1.18
C SER A 23 4.83 19.36 -1.16
N ASN A 24 4.14 19.32 -2.30
CA ASN A 24 2.72 19.67 -2.40
C ASN A 24 1.82 18.42 -2.32
N SER A 25 2.25 17.35 -1.63
CA SER A 25 1.44 16.13 -1.49
C SER A 25 0.14 16.44 -0.72
N ALA A 26 -0.97 15.91 -1.21
CA ALA A 26 -2.23 15.93 -0.47
C ALA A 26 -2.16 14.93 0.70
N ALA A 27 -2.95 15.17 1.74
CA ALA A 27 -3.13 14.17 2.79
C ALA A 27 -3.93 12.98 2.26
N VAL A 28 -3.65 11.79 2.80
CA VAL A 28 -4.42 10.57 2.54
C VAL A 28 -4.42 9.72 3.79
N ASN A 29 -5.56 9.12 4.09
CA ASN A 29 -5.70 8.24 5.25
C ASN A 29 -4.98 6.91 5.01
N ASP A 30 -4.70 6.19 6.10
CA ASP A 30 -4.30 4.78 5.98
C ASP A 30 -5.47 3.95 5.44
N LEU A 31 -5.15 2.86 4.75
CA LEU A 31 -6.13 1.97 4.13
C LEU A 31 -7.22 1.49 5.10
N GLU A 32 -6.88 1.23 6.37
CA GLU A 32 -7.83 0.71 7.36
C GLU A 32 -8.17 1.73 8.44
N HIS A 33 -8.00 3.04 8.18
CA HIS A 33 -8.14 4.05 9.23
C HIS A 33 -9.52 4.07 9.95
N ASN A 34 -10.57 3.55 9.30
CA ASN A 34 -11.93 3.46 9.85
C ASN A 34 -12.20 2.15 10.62
N GLY A 35 -11.22 1.26 10.74
CA GLY A 35 -11.36 -0.02 11.41
C GLY A 35 -10.72 -1.17 10.62
N LEU A 36 -10.21 -2.17 11.34
CA LEU A 36 -9.68 -3.39 10.74
C LEU A 36 -10.74 -4.07 9.84
N GLY A 37 -10.39 -4.36 8.59
CA GLY A 37 -11.29 -4.90 7.58
C GLY A 37 -12.23 -3.87 6.93
N THR A 38 -12.11 -2.58 7.25
CA THR A 38 -12.87 -1.48 6.63
C THR A 38 -11.93 -0.62 5.79
N TYR A 39 -11.95 -0.84 4.48
CA TYR A 39 -10.95 -0.29 3.56
C TYR A 39 -11.37 1.06 2.95
N ASP A 40 -10.50 2.06 3.07
CA ASP A 40 -10.52 3.32 2.33
C ASP A 40 -9.51 3.26 1.17
N ASP A 41 -10.02 3.00 -0.04
CA ASP A 41 -9.20 2.81 -1.24
C ASP A 41 -8.57 4.11 -1.78
N ALA A 42 -8.72 5.26 -1.10
CA ALA A 42 -8.11 6.52 -1.53
C ALA A 42 -6.59 6.39 -1.77
N ILE A 43 -5.86 5.70 -0.88
CA ILE A 43 -4.42 5.44 -1.06
C ILE A 43 -4.14 4.49 -2.23
N LEU A 44 -4.97 3.45 -2.42
CA LEU A 44 -4.82 2.52 -3.54
C LEU A 44 -5.07 3.21 -4.88
N ASN A 45 -6.04 4.10 -4.95
CA ASN A 45 -6.33 4.93 -6.13
C ASN A 45 -5.17 5.91 -6.46
N GLN A 46 -4.48 6.45 -5.45
CA GLN A 46 -3.28 7.24 -5.70
C GLN A 46 -2.13 6.38 -6.23
N ILE A 47 -1.96 5.17 -5.71
CA ILE A 47 -0.96 4.22 -6.21
C ILE A 47 -1.31 3.75 -7.62
N ASP A 48 -2.60 3.56 -7.95
CA ASP A 48 -3.05 3.25 -9.31
C ASP A 48 -2.63 4.33 -10.30
N ARG A 49 -2.78 5.60 -9.93
CA ARG A 49 -2.30 6.72 -10.74
C ARG A 49 -0.78 6.69 -10.88
N LEU A 50 -0.07 6.45 -9.77
CA LEU A 50 1.39 6.32 -9.78
C LEU A 50 1.86 5.16 -10.65
N MET A 51 1.13 4.04 -10.72
CA MET A 51 1.46 2.91 -11.60
C MET A 51 1.47 3.35 -13.06
N VAL A 52 0.43 4.06 -13.50
CA VAL A 52 0.34 4.56 -14.88
C VAL A 52 1.47 5.54 -15.16
N ASP A 53 1.67 6.52 -14.27
CA ASP A 53 2.70 7.54 -14.44
C ASP A 53 4.13 6.93 -14.43
N ALA A 54 4.40 5.94 -13.58
CA ALA A 54 5.68 5.24 -13.54
C ALA A 54 5.90 4.39 -14.80
N HIS A 55 4.88 3.67 -15.24
CA HIS A 55 4.95 2.83 -16.43
C HIS A 55 5.24 3.63 -17.70
N ASP A 56 4.63 4.80 -17.88
CA ASP A 56 4.92 5.73 -18.99
C ASP A 56 6.39 6.19 -19.01
N ARG A 57 7.06 6.08 -17.87
CA ARG A 57 8.48 6.41 -17.69
C ARG A 57 9.39 5.17 -17.79
N GLY A 58 8.84 4.00 -18.06
CA GLY A 58 9.55 2.72 -18.10
C GLY A 58 9.98 2.22 -16.72
N ILE A 59 9.23 2.60 -15.67
CA ILE A 59 9.49 2.27 -14.27
C ILE A 59 8.36 1.37 -13.75
N LYS A 60 8.72 0.31 -13.03
CA LYS A 60 7.76 -0.53 -12.29
C LYS A 60 7.72 -0.17 -10.81
N LEU A 61 6.65 -0.51 -10.12
CA LEU A 61 6.52 -0.29 -8.68
C LEU A 61 6.92 -1.53 -7.86
N LEU A 62 7.66 -1.32 -6.77
CA LEU A 62 7.78 -2.25 -5.65
C LEU A 62 6.91 -1.70 -4.51
N ILE A 63 5.95 -2.47 -4.02
CA ILE A 63 4.91 -1.94 -3.13
C ILE A 63 4.93 -2.64 -1.77
N GLY A 64 5.20 -1.89 -0.70
CA GLY A 64 5.01 -2.33 0.68
C GLY A 64 3.53 -2.28 1.07
N MET A 65 2.98 -3.41 1.49
CA MET A 65 1.54 -3.57 1.73
C MET A 65 1.10 -3.08 3.13
N TYR A 66 2.07 -2.88 4.02
CA TYR A 66 1.91 -2.45 5.40
C TYR A 66 3.24 -1.87 5.93
N ASP A 67 3.24 -1.26 7.11
CA ASP A 67 4.38 -0.52 7.67
C ASP A 67 4.57 -0.81 9.15
N GLN A 68 5.74 -1.32 9.55
CA GLN A 68 6.05 -1.61 10.95
C GLN A 68 6.25 -0.32 11.75
N ASN A 69 6.59 0.82 11.14
CA ASN A 69 6.54 2.10 11.86
C ASN A 69 5.12 2.43 12.30
N SER A 70 4.11 2.12 11.49
CA SER A 70 2.70 2.28 11.86
C SER A 70 2.30 1.32 12.99
N LEU A 71 2.73 0.06 12.91
CA LEU A 71 2.54 -0.91 13.98
C LEU A 71 3.17 -0.45 15.30
N LEU A 72 4.41 0.04 15.27
CA LEU A 72 5.14 0.53 16.44
C LEU A 72 4.58 1.86 16.97
N ALA A 73 3.98 2.66 16.09
CA ALA A 73 3.25 3.88 16.44
C ALA A 73 1.82 3.62 16.99
N ASN A 74 1.52 2.37 17.34
CA ASN A 74 0.26 1.94 17.94
C ASN A 74 -0.96 2.15 17.01
N ASP A 75 -0.85 1.69 15.76
CA ASP A 75 -2.00 1.61 14.85
C ASP A 75 -3.06 0.59 15.31
N LEU A 76 -4.08 0.35 14.48
CA LEU A 76 -5.21 -0.51 14.83
C LEU A 76 -4.81 -1.97 15.11
N TYR A 77 -3.79 -2.50 14.43
CA TYR A 77 -3.31 -3.85 14.69
C TYR A 77 -2.62 -3.91 16.06
N ALA A 78 -1.75 -2.94 16.35
CA ALA A 78 -1.08 -2.85 17.64
C ALA A 78 -2.07 -2.57 18.79
N GLN A 79 -3.07 -1.72 18.59
CA GLN A 79 -4.10 -1.46 19.60
C GLN A 79 -4.91 -2.70 19.93
N ARG A 80 -5.24 -3.54 18.93
CA ARG A 80 -6.10 -4.72 19.13
C ARG A 80 -5.33 -5.94 19.61
N PHE A 81 -4.13 -6.17 19.09
CA PHE A 81 -3.38 -7.41 19.30
C PHE A 81 -2.02 -7.21 19.98
N GLY A 82 -1.53 -5.97 20.08
CA GLY A 82 -0.15 -5.67 20.43
C GLY A 82 0.81 -5.97 19.27
N THR A 83 2.00 -5.36 19.31
CA THR A 83 3.04 -5.53 18.27
C THR A 83 3.44 -7.00 18.10
N SER A 84 3.60 -7.75 19.21
CA SER A 84 3.93 -9.19 19.13
C SER A 84 2.74 -10.02 18.65
N GLY A 85 1.51 -9.63 19.04
CA GLY A 85 0.30 -10.32 18.62
C GLY A 85 0.02 -10.17 17.12
N PHE A 86 0.44 -9.08 16.48
CA PHE A 86 0.37 -8.94 15.02
C PHE A 86 0.98 -10.15 14.28
N TYR A 87 2.12 -10.65 14.75
CA TYR A 87 2.84 -11.76 14.12
C TYR A 87 2.42 -13.16 14.59
N THR A 88 1.72 -13.26 15.73
CA THR A 88 1.50 -14.54 16.42
C THR A 88 0.04 -14.87 16.68
N ASN A 89 -0.84 -13.86 16.72
CA ASN A 89 -2.26 -14.04 16.95
C ASN A 89 -2.94 -14.51 15.63
N PRO A 90 -3.65 -15.65 15.63
CA PRO A 90 -4.33 -16.15 14.44
C PRO A 90 -5.36 -15.18 13.84
N ASP A 91 -6.05 -14.39 14.66
CA ASP A 91 -7.01 -13.39 14.19
C ASP A 91 -6.31 -12.23 13.50
N ALA A 92 -5.17 -11.78 14.03
CA ALA A 92 -4.36 -10.74 13.40
C ALA A 92 -3.86 -11.19 12.02
N ILE A 93 -3.36 -12.43 11.93
CA ILE A 93 -2.91 -13.04 10.67
C ILE A 93 -4.08 -13.14 9.69
N ASN A 94 -5.27 -13.57 10.14
CA ASN A 94 -6.44 -13.69 9.27
C ASN A 94 -6.90 -12.32 8.73
N ILE A 95 -6.98 -11.30 9.58
CA ILE A 95 -7.34 -9.93 9.16
C ILE A 95 -6.28 -9.39 8.20
N PHE A 96 -4.99 -9.62 8.48
CA PHE A 96 -3.92 -9.21 7.57
C PHE A 96 -4.01 -9.89 6.20
N ASN A 97 -4.33 -11.20 6.15
CA ASN A 97 -4.59 -11.91 4.90
C ASN A 97 -5.79 -11.33 4.14
N GLN A 98 -6.82 -10.85 4.85
CA GLN A 98 -7.95 -10.14 4.23
C GLN A 98 -7.50 -8.79 3.64
N ARG A 99 -6.64 -8.03 4.34
CA ARG A 99 -6.04 -6.79 3.82
C ARG A 99 -5.26 -7.06 2.52
N ILE A 100 -4.40 -8.08 2.52
CA ILE A 100 -3.63 -8.47 1.33
C ILE A 100 -4.56 -8.90 0.19
N THR A 101 -5.59 -9.68 0.49
CA THR A 101 -6.60 -10.11 -0.50
C THR A 101 -7.33 -8.92 -1.08
N HIS A 102 -7.69 -7.94 -0.24
CA HIS A 102 -8.34 -6.71 -0.68
C HIS A 102 -7.47 -5.95 -1.68
N ILE A 103 -6.22 -5.64 -1.31
CA ILE A 103 -5.30 -4.90 -2.17
C ILE A 103 -5.01 -5.65 -3.48
N LEU A 104 -4.76 -6.96 -3.43
CA LEU A 104 -4.33 -7.71 -4.61
C LEU A 104 -5.48 -8.05 -5.56
N ASN A 105 -6.69 -8.32 -5.05
CA ASN A 105 -7.74 -8.99 -5.83
C ASN A 105 -9.12 -8.29 -5.80
N ILE A 106 -9.45 -7.57 -4.73
CA ILE A 106 -10.77 -6.90 -4.61
C ILE A 106 -10.68 -5.49 -5.19
N HIS A 107 -9.66 -4.73 -4.79
CA HIS A 107 -9.32 -3.46 -5.40
C HIS A 107 -8.97 -3.66 -6.88
N LYS A 108 -9.54 -2.82 -7.74
CA LYS A 108 -9.39 -2.90 -9.20
C LYS A 108 -8.95 -1.55 -9.72
N ASN A 109 -7.85 -1.55 -10.45
CA ASN A 109 -7.33 -0.33 -11.04
C ASN A 109 -8.21 0.09 -12.23
N SER A 110 -9.04 1.09 -12.02
CA SER A 110 -9.98 1.61 -13.03
C SER A 110 -9.28 2.24 -14.24
N LEU A 111 -8.04 2.72 -14.06
CA LEU A 111 -7.21 3.28 -15.15
C LEU A 111 -6.61 2.18 -16.05
N LEU A 112 -6.59 0.94 -15.58
CA LEU A 112 -5.97 -0.20 -16.28
C LEU A 112 -6.98 -1.29 -16.62
N GLY A 113 -8.22 -0.88 -16.93
CA GLY A 113 -9.29 -1.76 -17.39
C GLY A 113 -9.98 -2.54 -16.27
N ASN A 114 -10.02 -1.98 -15.05
CA ASN A 114 -10.54 -2.64 -13.84
C ASN A 114 -9.85 -3.99 -13.54
N ARG A 115 -8.55 -4.08 -13.85
CA ARG A 115 -7.76 -5.27 -13.52
C ARG A 115 -7.34 -5.25 -12.05
N PRO A 116 -7.37 -6.40 -11.36
CA PRO A 116 -6.83 -6.53 -10.01
C PRO A 116 -5.30 -6.37 -10.04
N TRP A 117 -4.70 -5.91 -8.95
CA TRP A 117 -3.26 -5.72 -8.84
C TRP A 117 -2.47 -7.02 -9.07
N SER A 118 -3.04 -8.17 -8.71
CA SER A 118 -2.47 -9.50 -8.99
C SER A 118 -2.22 -9.77 -10.48
N GLU A 119 -2.86 -9.05 -11.39
CA GLU A 119 -2.70 -9.19 -12.85
C GLU A 119 -1.88 -8.06 -13.50
N LEU A 120 -1.33 -7.13 -12.71
CA LEU A 120 -0.64 -5.93 -13.20
C LEU A 120 0.90 -6.07 -13.26
N GLY A 121 1.43 -7.26 -13.57
CA GLY A 121 2.88 -7.52 -13.63
C GLY A 121 3.67 -6.66 -14.65
N GLY A 122 2.98 -6.00 -15.58
CA GLY A 122 3.58 -4.97 -16.45
C GLY A 122 3.96 -3.68 -15.71
N TYR A 123 3.21 -3.35 -14.65
CA TYR A 123 3.31 -2.11 -13.87
C TYR A 123 4.01 -2.34 -12.53
N ILE A 124 3.90 -3.55 -12.00
CA ILE A 124 4.37 -3.92 -10.67
C ILE A 124 5.52 -4.90 -10.80
N PHE A 125 6.63 -4.59 -10.15
CA PHE A 125 7.82 -5.44 -10.04
C PHE A 125 7.64 -6.50 -8.95
N GLY A 126 7.05 -6.13 -7.82
CA GLY A 126 6.80 -7.05 -6.72
C GLY A 126 6.09 -6.38 -5.55
N TYR A 127 5.81 -7.18 -4.52
CA TYR A 127 5.18 -6.78 -3.27
C TYR A 127 6.06 -7.14 -2.07
N GLU A 128 6.01 -6.30 -1.05
CA GLU A 128 6.61 -6.59 0.26
C GLU A 128 5.48 -6.66 1.29
N ALA A 129 5.46 -7.72 2.10
CA ALA A 129 4.41 -7.90 3.10
C ALA A 129 4.35 -6.71 4.07
N GLN A 130 5.50 -6.18 4.48
CA GLN A 130 5.62 -5.08 5.42
C GLN A 130 6.92 -4.30 5.18
N ASN A 131 6.85 -2.98 5.30
CA ASN A 131 8.00 -2.09 5.46
C ASN A 131 8.50 -2.11 6.92
N GLU A 132 9.81 -2.04 7.13
CA GLU A 132 10.49 -1.94 8.44
C GLU A 132 9.93 -0.87 9.38
#